data_AF-A0A523ZVR6-F1
#
_entry.id   AF-A0A523ZVR6-F1
#
_cell.length_a   1.000
_cell.length_b   1.000
_cell.length_c   1.000
_cell.angle_alpha   90.00
_cell.angle_beta   90.00
_cell.angle_gamma   90.00
#
_symmetry.space_group_name_H-M   'P 1'
#
loop_
_entity.id
_entity.type
_entity.pdbx_description
1 polymer ?
#
loop_
_entity_poly.entity_id
_entity_poly.type
_entity_poly.pdbx_seq_one_letter_code
_entity_poly.pdbx_strand_id
1 'polypeptide(L)'
;MKKGIFSSRFLLVLCLGLAVSLFLGAKKTKKEPEPLLKESILDGLRWRCIGPSNMGGRIDDFAVVESNPKIIYAGTASGGVWKTTNNGVTWEPIFDDQITSTIGDVTVAPSNPGIIWVGTGEPNNRQSSSWGDG
;
A
#
# COMPACT_ATOMS: atom_id res chain seq x y z
N MET A 1 -7.86 -68.84 -42.14
CA MET A 1 -7.06 -67.66 -42.54
C MET A 1 -7.98 -66.52 -42.97
N LYS A 2 -8.24 -65.52 -42.11
CA LYS A 2 -8.75 -64.20 -42.53
C LYS A 2 -8.15 -63.16 -41.59
N LYS A 3 -7.06 -62.50 -42.02
CA LYS A 3 -6.41 -61.42 -41.29
C LYS A 3 -7.35 -60.21 -41.36
N GLY A 4 -7.96 -59.83 -40.24
CA GLY A 4 -8.80 -58.64 -40.14
C GLY A 4 -7.96 -57.39 -40.38
N ILE A 5 -8.15 -56.77 -41.54
CA ILE A 5 -7.54 -55.49 -41.92
C ILE A 5 -8.30 -54.39 -41.18
N PHE A 6 -7.85 -54.04 -39.98
CA PHE A 6 -8.14 -52.72 -39.42
C PHE A 6 -7.16 -51.74 -40.06
N SER A 7 -7.65 -50.99 -41.04
CA SER A 7 -6.90 -49.95 -41.74
C SER A 7 -6.45 -48.86 -40.76
N SER A 8 -5.18 -48.44 -40.86
CA SER A 8 -4.58 -47.32 -40.11
C SER A 8 -5.44 -46.05 -40.12
N ARG A 9 -6.24 -45.84 -41.19
CA ARG A 9 -7.18 -44.71 -41.32
C ARG A 9 -8.35 -44.78 -40.33
N PHE A 10 -8.79 -45.98 -39.94
CA PHE A 10 -9.89 -46.16 -38.98
C PHE A 10 -9.44 -45.85 -37.56
N LEU A 11 -8.20 -46.22 -37.22
CA LEU A 11 -7.58 -45.90 -35.92
C LEU A 11 -7.34 -44.39 -35.77
N LEU A 12 -6.92 -43.72 -36.86
CA LEU A 12 -6.69 -42.27 -36.90
C LEU A 12 -7.97 -41.45 -36.70
N VAL A 13 -9.09 -41.85 -37.31
CA VAL A 13 -10.39 -41.18 -37.13
C VAL A 13 -10.93 -41.37 -35.71
N LEU A 14 -10.74 -42.56 -35.12
CA LEU A 14 -11.11 -42.81 -33.73
C LEU A 14 -10.27 -41.96 -32.76
N CYS A 15 -8.96 -41.84 -33.01
CA CYS A 15 -8.06 -40.97 -32.22
C CYS A 15 -8.41 -39.48 -32.36
N LEU A 16 -8.78 -39.00 -33.56
CA LEU A 16 -9.24 -37.62 -33.75
C LEU A 16 -10.58 -37.38 -33.03
N GLY A 17 -11.52 -38.33 -33.10
CA GLY A 17 -12.80 -38.23 -32.40
C GLY A 17 -12.65 -38.18 -30.88
N LEU A 18 -11.74 -38.99 -30.33
CA LEU A 18 -11.40 -38.95 -28.90
C LEU A 18 -10.71 -37.63 -28.52
N ALA A 19 -9.79 -37.15 -29.35
CA ALA A 19 -9.10 -35.87 -29.11
C ALA A 19 -10.08 -34.69 -29.11
N VAL A 20 -11.05 -34.65 -30.02
CA VAL A 20 -12.09 -33.61 -30.05
C VAL A 20 -12.99 -33.69 -28.81
N SER A 21 -13.34 -34.89 -28.35
CA SER A 21 -14.13 -35.05 -27.11
C SER A 21 -13.39 -34.64 -25.84
N LEU A 22 -12.05 -34.77 -25.81
CA LEU A 22 -11.20 -34.28 -24.73
C LEU A 22 -11.05 -32.74 -24.76
N PHE A 23 -11.11 -32.12 -25.94
CA PHE A 23 -11.09 -30.66 -26.09
C PHE A 23 -12.44 -29.99 -25.79
N LEU A 24 -13.57 -30.68 -25.99
CA LEU A 24 -14.92 -30.18 -25.65
C LEU A 24 -15.36 -30.51 -24.21
N GLY A 25 -14.51 -31.19 -23.43
CA GLY A 25 -14.74 -31.40 -22.00
C GLY A 25 -14.99 -30.07 -21.30
N ALA A 26 -16.25 -29.84 -20.93
CA ALA A 26 -16.76 -28.58 -20.41
C ALA A 26 -15.80 -27.98 -19.37
N LYS A 27 -15.27 -26.78 -19.66
CA LYS A 27 -14.72 -25.91 -18.62
C LYS A 27 -15.84 -25.66 -17.61
N LYS A 28 -15.87 -26.43 -16.52
CA LYS A 28 -16.58 -26.03 -15.31
C LYS A 28 -15.92 -24.73 -14.86
N THR A 29 -16.51 -23.61 -15.25
CA THR A 29 -16.24 -22.34 -14.60
C THR A 29 -16.58 -22.56 -13.13
N LYS A 30 -15.54 -22.69 -12.30
CA LYS A 30 -15.73 -22.58 -10.85
C LYS A 30 -16.33 -21.19 -10.66
N LYS A 31 -17.63 -21.13 -10.34
CA LYS A 31 -18.25 -19.87 -9.94
C LYS A 31 -17.50 -19.44 -8.70
N GLU A 32 -16.66 -18.43 -8.85
CA GLU A 32 -15.97 -17.83 -7.73
C GLU A 32 -17.04 -17.43 -6.71
N PRO A 33 -16.86 -17.77 -5.41
CA PRO A 33 -17.87 -17.46 -4.41
C PRO A 33 -18.17 -15.98 -4.51
N GLU A 34 -19.46 -15.65 -4.64
CA GLU A 34 -19.87 -14.24 -4.64
C GLU A 34 -19.35 -13.60 -3.36
N PRO A 35 -18.75 -12.39 -3.45
CA PRO A 35 -18.22 -11.71 -2.28
C PRO A 35 -19.32 -11.60 -1.23
N LEU A 36 -18.98 -11.95 0.01
CA LEU A 36 -19.90 -11.98 1.15
C LEU A 36 -20.56 -10.61 1.41
N LEU A 37 -19.98 -9.54 0.87
CA LEU A 37 -20.49 -8.18 0.94
C LEU A 37 -20.65 -7.62 -0.47
N LYS A 38 -21.84 -7.10 -0.76
CA LYS A 38 -22.10 -6.31 -1.96
C LYS A 38 -21.59 -4.89 -1.73
N GLU A 39 -20.89 -4.30 -2.69
CA GLU A 39 -20.42 -2.91 -2.63
C GLU A 39 -21.55 -1.93 -2.28
N SER A 40 -22.78 -2.22 -2.75
CA SER A 40 -23.97 -1.42 -2.46
C SER A 40 -24.29 -1.21 -0.98
N ILE A 41 -23.75 -2.06 -0.09
CA ILE A 41 -23.88 -1.90 1.36
C ILE A 41 -23.10 -0.67 1.85
N LEU A 42 -22.05 -0.28 1.13
CA LEU A 42 -21.18 0.85 1.47
C LEU A 42 -21.67 2.18 0.88
N ASP A 43 -22.64 2.18 -0.06
CA ASP A 43 -23.12 3.39 -0.75
C ASP A 43 -23.64 4.49 0.19
N GLY A 44 -24.14 4.12 1.37
CA GLY A 44 -24.60 5.06 2.40
C GLY A 44 -23.49 5.58 3.34
N LEU A 45 -22.30 4.98 3.29
CA LEU A 45 -21.17 5.35 4.12
C LEU A 45 -20.38 6.47 3.44
N ARG A 46 -20.37 7.63 4.10
CA ARG A 46 -19.56 8.77 3.69
C ARG A 46 -18.42 8.97 4.68
N TRP A 47 -17.20 9.04 4.14
CA TRP A 47 -16.07 9.52 4.92
C TRP A 47 -16.37 10.94 5.39
N ARG A 48 -16.22 11.17 6.69
CA ARG A 48 -16.31 12.51 7.26
C ARG A 48 -15.09 12.73 8.16
N CYS A 49 -14.47 13.90 8.01
CA CYS A 49 -13.46 14.32 8.96
C CYS A 49 -14.15 14.56 10.32
N ILE A 50 -13.67 13.89 11.36
CA ILE A 50 -14.18 14.05 12.75
C ILE A 50 -13.43 15.15 13.51
N GLY A 51 -12.53 15.87 12.83
CA GLY A 51 -11.61 16.84 13.44
C GLY A 51 -10.54 16.17 14.30
N PRO A 52 -9.73 16.95 15.03
CA PRO A 52 -8.61 16.46 15.87
C PRO A 52 -9.07 15.75 17.17
N SER A 53 -10.27 15.17 17.18
CA SER A 53 -10.94 14.65 18.38
C SER A 53 -10.56 13.21 18.73
N ASN A 54 -9.77 12.51 17.92
CA ASN A 54 -9.59 11.05 18.02
C ASN A 54 -8.14 10.59 18.22
N MET A 55 -7.39 11.28 19.11
CA MET A 55 -5.95 11.10 19.40
C MET A 55 -5.06 11.98 18.53
N GLY A 56 -4.51 13.04 19.13
CA GLY A 56 -3.40 13.76 18.52
C GLY A 56 -2.22 12.81 18.32
N GLY A 57 -1.69 12.75 17.11
CA GLY A 57 -0.42 12.08 16.84
C GLY A 57 0.68 12.66 17.73
N ARG A 58 1.69 11.85 18.06
CA ARG A 58 2.82 12.32 18.86
C ARG A 58 3.84 12.96 17.94
N ILE A 59 4.21 14.20 18.25
CA ILE A 59 5.33 14.89 17.63
C ILE A 59 6.53 14.64 18.54
N ASP A 60 7.57 14.02 17.99
CA ASP A 60 8.80 13.75 18.75
C ASP A 60 9.79 14.90 18.56
N ASP A 61 9.85 15.46 17.35
CA ASP A 61 10.74 16.57 17.04
C ASP A 61 10.16 17.50 15.95
N PHE A 62 10.69 18.73 15.87
CA PHE A 62 10.40 19.68 14.80
C PHE A 62 11.61 20.53 14.44
N ALA A 63 11.74 20.85 13.15
CA ALA A 63 12.76 21.74 12.63
C ALA A 63 12.16 22.94 11.93
N VAL A 64 12.76 24.11 12.13
CA VAL A 64 12.33 25.36 11.52
C VAL A 64 13.42 25.85 10.57
N VAL A 65 13.01 26.32 9.39
CA VAL A 65 13.94 27.00 8.50
C VAL A 65 14.22 28.41 9.04
N GLU A 66 15.41 28.65 9.57
CA GLU A 66 15.76 29.94 10.21
C GLU A 66 15.60 31.14 9.28
N SER A 67 15.95 31.00 8.01
CA SER A 67 15.82 32.06 7.00
C SER A 67 14.37 32.36 6.61
N ASN A 68 13.43 31.45 6.91
CA ASN A 68 12.01 31.61 6.68
C ASN A 68 11.19 30.76 7.67
N PRO A 69 10.91 31.28 8.89
CA PRO A 69 10.24 30.53 9.95
C PRO A 69 8.81 30.09 9.66
N LYS A 70 8.24 30.49 8.51
CA LYS A 70 6.95 29.97 8.02
C LYS A 70 7.04 28.50 7.60
N ILE A 71 8.25 28.02 7.30
CA ILE A 71 8.52 26.64 6.90
C ILE A 71 8.97 25.84 8.12
N ILE A 72 8.16 24.86 8.49
CA ILE A 72 8.40 23.99 9.65
C ILE A 72 8.22 22.54 9.18
N TYR A 73 9.09 21.67 9.67
CA TYR A 73 9.02 20.22 9.52
C TYR A 73 8.71 19.62 10.88
N ALA A 74 7.79 18.67 10.95
CA ALA A 74 7.43 17.97 12.18
C ALA A 74 7.65 16.46 11.98
N GLY A 75 8.49 15.87 12.82
CA GLY A 75 8.71 14.43 12.92
C GLY A 75 7.67 13.80 13.84
N THR A 76 6.93 12.83 13.33
CA THR A 76 5.90 12.14 14.10
C THR A 76 6.40 10.77 14.58
N ALA A 77 6.04 10.38 15.81
CA ALA A 77 6.40 9.06 16.33
C ALA A 77 5.83 7.92 15.46
N SER A 78 4.72 8.19 14.79
CA SER A 78 4.13 7.32 13.76
C SER A 78 3.38 8.22 12.77
N GLY A 79 3.72 8.12 11.48
CA GLY A 79 3.11 8.92 10.42
C GLY A 79 4.10 9.79 9.63
N GLY A 80 5.40 9.56 9.75
CA GLY A 80 6.45 10.19 8.94
C GLY A 80 6.70 11.66 9.29
N VAL A 81 7.19 12.40 8.29
CA VAL A 81 7.50 13.84 8.38
C VAL A 81 6.41 14.65 7.70
N TRP A 82 5.96 15.69 8.38
CA TRP A 82 4.98 16.66 7.90
C TRP A 82 5.62 18.02 7.70
N LYS A 83 5.20 18.74 6.67
CA LYS A 83 5.71 20.07 6.32
C LYS A 83 4.59 21.09 6.28
N THR A 84 4.86 22.27 6.81
CA THR A 84 4.06 23.49 6.57
C THR A 84 4.90 24.55 5.88
N THR A 85 4.25 25.44 5.13
CA THR A 85 4.88 26.64 4.56
C THR A 85 4.14 27.93 4.95
N ASN A 86 3.13 27.81 5.83
CA ASN A 86 2.21 28.88 6.20
C ASN A 86 2.04 29.02 7.71
N ASN A 87 3.13 28.92 8.48
CA ASN A 87 3.15 29.04 9.95
C ASN A 87 2.28 27.98 10.67
N GLY A 88 2.23 26.76 10.14
CA GLY A 88 1.51 25.66 10.77
C GLY A 88 -0.01 25.70 10.60
N VAL A 89 -0.54 26.53 9.69
CA VAL A 89 -1.98 26.58 9.37
C VAL A 89 -2.42 25.33 8.62
N THR A 90 -1.63 24.89 7.63
CA THR A 90 -1.82 23.61 6.93
C THR A 90 -0.53 22.82 6.85
N TRP A 91 -0.66 21.50 6.77
CA TRP A 91 0.46 20.56 6.75
C TRP A 91 0.27 19.54 5.64
N GLU A 92 1.37 19.19 4.97
CA GLU A 92 1.44 18.19 3.93
C GLU A 92 2.42 17.08 4.37
N PRO A 93 2.07 15.79 4.20
CA PRO A 93 3.02 14.71 4.43
C PRO A 93 4.07 14.71 3.32
N ILE A 94 5.34 14.53 3.69
CA ILE A 94 6.47 14.50 2.74
C ILE A 94 7.31 13.23 2.84
N PHE A 95 6.84 12.24 3.60
CA PHE A 95 7.58 11.01 3.93
C PHE A 95 6.79 9.73 3.64
N ASP A 96 5.65 9.83 2.94
CA ASP A 96 4.74 8.69 2.70
C ASP A 96 5.36 7.61 1.80
N ASP A 97 6.35 7.96 0.98
CA ASP A 97 7.04 7.03 0.08
C ASP A 97 8.22 6.29 0.75
N GLN A 98 8.39 6.42 2.06
CA GLN A 98 9.48 5.79 2.81
C GLN A 98 9.01 4.51 3.52
N ILE A 99 9.95 3.58 3.72
CA ILE A 99 9.66 2.27 4.34
C ILE A 99 9.27 2.43 5.81
N THR A 100 9.98 3.31 6.52
CA THR A 100 9.71 3.62 7.93
C THR A 100 8.86 4.87 8.05
N SER A 101 7.90 4.84 8.96
CA SER A 101 7.05 5.98 9.28
C SER A 101 7.25 6.49 10.71
N THR A 102 8.21 5.90 11.42
CA THR A 102 8.53 6.27 12.80
C THR A 102 9.73 7.21 12.78
N ILE A 103 9.54 8.45 13.22
CA ILE A 103 10.56 9.50 13.22
C ILE A 103 10.87 9.88 14.67
N GLY A 104 12.17 9.91 15.00
CA GLY A 104 12.66 10.38 16.30
C GLY A 104 13.37 11.74 16.24
N ASP A 105 13.86 12.15 15.07
CA ASP A 105 14.61 13.40 14.91
C ASP A 105 14.40 13.99 13.51
N VAL A 106 14.32 15.31 13.40
CA VAL A 106 14.31 16.04 12.12
C VAL A 106 15.14 17.31 12.26
N THR A 107 16.04 17.58 11.30
CA THR A 107 16.81 18.82 11.31
C THR A 107 17.00 19.40 9.92
N VAL A 108 17.10 20.73 9.84
CA VAL A 108 17.39 21.46 8.60
C VAL A 108 18.90 21.60 8.47
N ALA A 109 19.46 21.25 7.32
CA ALA A 109 20.88 21.41 7.08
C ALA A 109 21.28 22.91 7.15
N PRO A 110 22.24 23.30 8.01
CA PRO A 110 22.65 24.71 8.12
C PRO A 110 23.22 25.29 6.83
N SER A 111 23.79 24.44 5.98
CA SER A 111 24.38 24.83 4.70
C SER A 111 23.35 25.08 3.60
N ASN A 112 22.16 24.46 3.68
CA ASN A 112 21.13 24.57 2.66
C ASN A 112 19.75 24.24 3.25
N PRO A 113 18.86 25.24 3.41
CA PRO A 113 17.50 25.04 3.90
C PRO A 113 16.59 24.13 3.05
N GLY A 114 17.02 23.79 1.83
CA GLY A 114 16.34 22.82 0.97
C GLY A 114 16.66 21.35 1.32
N ILE A 115 17.59 21.11 2.25
CA ILE A 115 17.98 19.78 2.70
C ILE A 115 17.55 19.60 4.15
N ILE A 116 16.89 18.48 4.44
CA ILE A 116 16.58 18.05 5.79
C ILE A 116 17.20 16.68 6.05
N TRP A 117 17.58 16.43 7.30
CA TRP A 117 17.96 15.13 7.80
C TRP A 117 16.82 14.59 8.65
N VAL A 118 16.59 13.29 8.55
CA VAL A 118 15.52 12.59 9.26
C VAL A 118 16.14 11.38 9.94
N GLY A 119 16.10 11.37 11.27
CA GLY A 119 16.49 10.23 12.09
C GLY A 119 15.29 9.33 12.30
N THR A 120 15.37 8.11 11.81
CA THR A 120 14.27 7.15 11.90
C THR A 120 14.36 6.34 13.19
N GLY A 121 13.21 5.89 13.68
CA GLY A 121 13.10 5.22 14.97
C GLY A 121 12.87 6.21 16.10
N GLU A 122 11.82 5.97 16.89
CA GLU A 122 11.38 6.87 17.94
C GLU A 122 11.75 6.29 19.30
N PRO A 123 12.56 6.99 20.12
CA PRO A 123 13.02 6.47 21.41
C PRO A 123 11.90 6.41 22.44
N ASN A 124 10.84 7.21 22.29
CA ASN A 124 9.79 7.39 23.29
C ASN A 124 8.61 6.40 23.14
N ASN A 125 8.89 5.11 22.91
CA ASN A 125 7.87 4.13 22.49
C ASN A 125 6.62 4.06 23.41
N ARG A 126 5.45 4.35 22.85
CA ARG A 126 4.12 4.17 23.47
C ARG A 126 3.26 3.09 22.78
N GLN A 127 3.86 1.93 22.51
CA GLN A 127 3.24 0.75 21.88
C GLN A 127 2.75 0.95 20.44
N SER A 128 3.01 2.12 19.82
CA SER A 128 2.52 2.48 18.48
C SER A 128 3.62 2.92 17.52
N SER A 129 4.89 2.85 17.92
CA SER A 129 6.06 3.16 17.11
C SER A 129 6.89 1.90 16.81
N SER A 130 7.60 1.93 15.69
CA SER A 130 8.42 0.84 15.17
C SER A 130 9.92 1.17 15.24
N TRP A 131 10.78 0.17 15.03
CA TRP A 131 12.22 0.41 14.92
C TRP A 131 12.56 1.20 13.64
N GLY A 132 13.56 2.08 13.74
CA GLY A 132 14.13 2.80 12.60
C GLY A 132 15.14 1.96 11.82
N ASP A 133 15.57 2.49 10.67
CA ASP A 133 16.67 1.97 9.85
C ASP A 133 17.94 2.83 9.90
N GLY A 134 17.94 3.91 10.68
CA GLY A 134 19.07 4.84 10.86
C GLY A 134 18.65 6.30 10.77
#